data_AF-A0A317DPI6-F1
#
_entry.id   AF-A0A317DPI6-F1
#
_cell.length_a   1.000
_cell.length_b   1.000
_cell.length_c   1.000
_cell.angle_alpha   90.00
_cell.angle_beta   90.00
_cell.angle_gamma   90.00
#
_symmetry.space_group_name_H-M   'P 1'
#
loop_
_entity.id
_entity.type
_entity.pdbx_description
1 polymer ?
#
loop_
_entity_poly.entity_id
_entity_poly.type
_entity_poly.pdbx_seq_one_letter_code
_entity_poly.pdbx_strand_id
1 'polypeptide(L)'
;MNPLRTSVLAAGLAVAAAASLAGCGQPDVTKTRLERAIGPAFANLYVQRADLLGEPGVTVAGIGASAACDRGGPEVADVGPGPDWICMIHFTDDHGQPQDGKFEVQAKADATYVAGGPSKLIGQATLTDSHGHDVPNPVFEFDGAFDPDH
;
A
#
# COMPACT_ATOMS: atom_id res chain seq x y z
N MET A 1 51.52 -54.19 2.62
CA MET A 1 52.23 -52.90 2.54
C MET A 1 51.51 -52.04 1.50
N ASN A 2 51.08 -50.83 1.90
CA ASN A 2 50.39 -49.77 1.11
C ASN A 2 51.13 -49.44 -0.22
N PRO A 3 50.59 -48.69 -1.23
CA PRO A 3 49.67 -47.53 -1.11
C PRO A 3 48.56 -47.41 -2.20
N LEU A 4 47.35 -46.91 -1.88
CA LEU A 4 46.91 -45.52 -1.78
C LEU A 4 46.71 -44.78 -3.14
N ARG A 5 45.44 -44.37 -3.34
CA ARG A 5 44.92 -43.21 -4.12
C ARG A 5 44.70 -43.35 -5.62
N THR A 6 43.41 -43.26 -6.00
CA THR A 6 42.99 -42.24 -6.97
C THR A 6 41.55 -41.84 -6.68
N SER A 7 41.37 -40.56 -6.35
CA SER A 7 40.08 -39.95 -6.03
C SER A 7 39.19 -39.90 -7.26
N VAL A 8 37.98 -40.46 -7.17
CA VAL A 8 36.99 -40.39 -8.25
C VAL A 8 36.35 -39.00 -8.24
N LEU A 9 36.64 -38.23 -9.29
CA LEU A 9 35.91 -37.02 -9.67
C LEU A 9 34.49 -37.43 -10.08
N ALA A 10 33.50 -37.19 -9.22
CA ALA A 10 32.10 -37.30 -9.58
C ALA A 10 31.53 -35.91 -9.87
N ALA A 11 31.60 -35.52 -11.15
CA ALA A 11 30.79 -34.44 -11.70
C ALA A 11 29.63 -35.08 -12.48
N GLY A 12 28.39 -34.76 -12.12
CA GLY A 12 27.23 -35.27 -12.85
C GLY A 12 25.89 -35.00 -12.18
N LEU A 13 25.36 -33.79 -12.39
CA LEU A 13 23.95 -33.46 -12.68
C LEU A 13 22.83 -34.25 -11.97
N ALA A 14 22.09 -33.57 -11.08
CA ALA A 14 20.63 -33.61 -11.09
C ALA A 14 20.06 -32.41 -10.31
N VAL A 15 19.79 -31.34 -11.05
CA VAL A 15 18.95 -30.21 -10.65
C VAL A 15 17.51 -30.69 -10.81
N ALA A 16 16.76 -30.93 -9.73
CA ALA A 16 15.27 -30.94 -9.73
C ALA A 16 14.73 -31.35 -8.35
N ALA A 17 14.32 -30.37 -7.54
CA ALA A 17 13.13 -30.41 -6.69
C ALA A 17 13.11 -29.20 -5.74
N ALA A 18 13.25 -27.98 -6.26
CA ALA A 18 12.64 -26.83 -5.60
C ALA A 18 11.21 -26.70 -6.16
N ALA A 19 10.40 -27.72 -5.90
CA ALA A 19 8.97 -27.69 -6.22
C ALA A 19 8.32 -26.70 -5.24
N SER A 20 8.10 -25.49 -5.73
CA SER A 20 6.95 -24.64 -5.41
C SER A 20 6.33 -24.84 -4.02
N LEU A 21 6.83 -24.08 -3.03
CA LEU A 21 5.94 -23.56 -2.00
C LEU A 21 5.13 -22.41 -2.64
N ALA A 22 4.30 -22.73 -3.63
CA ALA A 22 3.20 -21.85 -3.99
C ALA A 22 2.24 -21.92 -2.80
N GLY A 23 2.31 -20.90 -1.96
CA GLY A 23 1.51 -20.77 -0.75
C GLY A 23 0.05 -21.05 -1.08
N CYS A 24 -0.52 -22.06 -0.44
CA CYS A 24 -1.95 -22.31 -0.47
C CYS A 24 -2.64 -21.18 0.31
N GLY A 25 -3.31 -20.24 -0.40
CA GLY A 25 -4.43 -19.46 0.16
C GLY A 25 -4.27 -17.94 0.38
N GLN A 26 -4.09 -17.18 -0.72
CA GLN A 26 -4.55 -15.79 -1.02
C GLN A 26 -4.16 -14.56 -0.12
N PRO A 27 -4.20 -13.32 -0.65
CA PRO A 27 -4.48 -12.96 -2.04
C PRO A 27 -3.37 -12.14 -2.71
N ASP A 28 -3.22 -12.38 -4.01
CA ASP A 28 -2.40 -11.58 -4.90
C ASP A 28 -2.71 -10.09 -4.70
N VAL A 29 -1.68 -9.25 -4.75
CA VAL A 29 -1.87 -7.82 -4.94
C VAL A 29 -2.54 -7.65 -6.29
N THR A 30 -3.73 -7.09 -6.30
CA THR A 30 -4.50 -6.81 -7.51
C THR A 30 -5.12 -5.42 -7.40
N LYS A 31 -5.43 -4.82 -8.53
CA LYS A 31 -6.12 -3.52 -8.61
C LYS A 31 -7.31 -3.44 -7.68
N THR A 32 -8.27 -4.36 -7.84
CA THR A 32 -9.54 -4.32 -7.11
C THR A 32 -9.34 -4.43 -5.60
N ARG A 33 -8.39 -5.25 -5.15
CA ARG A 33 -8.10 -5.35 -3.71
C ARG A 33 -7.42 -4.10 -3.18
N LEU A 34 -6.51 -3.51 -3.96
CA LEU A 34 -5.85 -2.26 -3.56
C LEU A 34 -6.84 -1.11 -3.47
N GLU A 35 -7.69 -0.92 -4.48
CA GLU A 35 -8.73 0.11 -4.51
C GLU A 35 -9.70 -0.02 -3.33
N ARG A 36 -10.12 -1.26 -3.00
CA ARG A 36 -11.00 -1.55 -1.87
C ARG A 36 -10.33 -1.24 -0.53
N ALA A 37 -9.02 -1.42 -0.42
CA ALA A 37 -8.29 -1.20 0.82
C ALA A 37 -7.93 0.28 1.04
N ILE A 38 -7.44 0.97 0.01
CA ILE A 38 -6.83 2.30 0.15
C ILE A 38 -7.84 3.42 0.38
N GLY A 39 -9.01 3.38 -0.29
CA GLY A 39 -10.04 4.40 -0.14
C GLY A 39 -10.55 4.51 1.32
N PRO A 40 -11.04 3.42 1.92
CA PRO A 40 -11.46 3.44 3.32
C PRO A 40 -10.34 3.79 4.29
N ALA A 41 -9.12 3.29 4.09
CA ALA A 41 -7.97 3.65 4.94
C ALA A 41 -7.72 5.17 4.93
N PHE A 42 -7.67 5.76 3.74
CA PHE A 42 -7.52 7.21 3.57
C PHE A 42 -8.63 8.00 4.27
N ALA A 43 -9.90 7.61 4.09
CA ALA A 43 -11.01 8.31 4.72
C ALA A 43 -10.97 8.27 6.26
N ASN A 44 -10.59 7.12 6.85
CA ASN A 44 -10.42 7.01 8.30
C ASN A 44 -9.29 7.90 8.81
N LEU A 45 -8.15 7.93 8.10
CA LEU A 45 -7.02 8.78 8.47
C LEU A 45 -7.31 10.27 8.27
N TYR A 46 -8.14 10.63 7.27
CA TYR A 46 -8.58 12.01 7.06
C TYR A 46 -9.44 12.49 8.23
N VAL A 47 -10.35 11.65 8.74
CA VAL A 47 -11.11 11.96 9.96
C VAL A 47 -10.19 12.09 11.16
N GLN A 48 -9.19 11.22 11.32
CA GLN A 48 -8.20 11.35 12.39
C GLN A 48 -7.41 12.66 12.29
N ARG A 49 -7.03 13.10 11.09
CA ARG A 49 -6.40 14.41 10.87
C ARG A 49 -7.33 15.54 11.31
N ALA A 50 -8.60 15.49 10.91
CA ALA A 50 -9.59 16.49 11.30
C ALA A 50 -9.73 16.57 12.83
N ASP A 51 -9.76 15.43 13.51
CA ASP A 51 -9.79 15.36 14.98
C ASP A 51 -8.55 16.02 15.62
N LEU A 52 -7.36 15.78 15.07
CA LEU A 52 -6.11 16.41 15.54
C LEU A 52 -6.15 17.94 15.37
N LEU A 53 -6.77 18.43 14.29
CA LEU A 53 -6.92 19.86 14.01
C LEU A 53 -8.11 20.50 14.77
N GLY A 54 -8.95 19.70 15.42
CA GLY A 54 -10.17 20.16 16.08
C GLY A 54 -11.25 20.60 15.08
N GLU A 55 -11.27 20.04 13.87
CA GLU A 55 -12.25 20.29 12.81
C GLU A 55 -13.51 19.43 13.04
N PRO A 56 -14.64 20.00 13.49
CA PRO A 56 -15.82 19.21 13.83
C PRO A 56 -16.61 18.79 12.59
N GLY A 57 -17.29 17.64 12.67
CA GLY A 57 -18.29 17.22 11.68
C GLY A 57 -17.73 16.49 10.45
N VAL A 58 -16.42 16.27 10.39
CA VAL A 58 -15.80 15.41 9.37
C VAL A 58 -16.13 13.94 9.69
N THR A 59 -16.64 13.20 8.70
CA THR A 59 -17.00 11.79 8.87
C THR A 59 -16.54 10.98 7.67
N VAL A 60 -16.28 9.68 7.87
CA VAL A 60 -15.87 8.76 6.78
C VAL A 60 -16.87 8.78 5.62
N ALA A 61 -18.17 8.79 5.92
CA ALA A 61 -19.22 8.85 4.91
C ALA A 61 -19.24 10.21 4.16
N GLY A 62 -18.93 11.31 4.86
CA GLY A 62 -18.81 12.64 4.25
C GLY A 62 -17.60 12.77 3.34
N ILE A 63 -16.45 12.20 3.73
CA ILE A 63 -15.25 12.14 2.90
C ILE A 63 -15.51 11.29 1.65
N GLY A 64 -16.19 10.15 1.81
CA GLY A 64 -16.65 9.34 0.68
C GLY A 64 -15.53 8.88 -0.26
N ALA A 65 -14.35 8.58 0.28
CA ALA A 65 -13.17 8.30 -0.52
C ALA A 65 -13.33 7.02 -1.37
N SER A 66 -12.97 7.12 -2.63
CA SER A 66 -12.84 6.00 -3.57
C SER A 66 -11.51 6.09 -4.31
N ALA A 67 -11.06 4.98 -4.90
CA ALA A 67 -9.78 4.94 -5.58
C ALA A 67 -9.89 4.29 -6.96
N ALA A 68 -9.14 4.82 -7.91
CA ALA A 68 -8.85 4.21 -9.19
C ALA A 68 -7.34 4.00 -9.29
N CYS A 69 -6.90 2.74 -9.34
CA CYS A 69 -5.48 2.41 -9.34
C CYS A 69 -5.02 1.82 -10.68
N ASP A 70 -3.76 2.04 -11.00
CA ASP A 70 -3.05 1.36 -12.08
C ASP A 70 -1.63 1.03 -11.63
N ARG A 71 -1.06 0.00 -12.24
CA ARG A 71 0.33 -0.39 -12.04
C ARG A 71 1.09 -0.14 -13.34
N GLY A 72 1.95 0.87 -13.37
CA GLY A 72 2.86 1.08 -14.50
C GLY A 72 2.21 1.36 -15.87
N GLY A 73 0.92 1.74 -15.91
CA GLY A 73 0.21 2.08 -17.15
C GLY A 73 -0.32 0.89 -17.98
N PRO A 74 -0.86 1.16 -19.20
CA PRO A 74 -1.74 0.23 -19.93
C PRO A 74 -1.07 -1.06 -20.44
N GLU A 75 0.27 -1.12 -20.48
CA GLU A 75 1.02 -2.29 -20.94
C GLU A 75 1.47 -3.20 -19.79
N VAL A 76 1.24 -2.79 -18.55
CA VAL A 76 1.60 -3.53 -17.35
C VAL A 76 0.32 -4.07 -16.72
N ALA A 77 0.33 -5.37 -16.38
CA ALA A 77 -0.81 -5.96 -15.69
C ALA A 77 -0.93 -5.40 -14.27
N ASP A 78 -2.15 -5.01 -13.88
CA ASP A 78 -2.46 -4.51 -12.54
C ASP A 78 -2.49 -5.63 -11.48
N VAL A 79 -1.35 -6.31 -11.33
CA VAL A 79 -1.13 -7.40 -10.39
C VAL A 79 0.30 -7.39 -9.85
N GLY A 80 0.45 -7.92 -8.64
CA GLY A 80 1.73 -8.17 -7.99
C GLY A 80 2.22 -7.02 -7.10
N PRO A 81 3.14 -7.33 -6.17
CA PRO A 81 3.77 -6.33 -5.32
C PRO A 81 4.69 -5.42 -6.13
N GLY A 82 4.96 -4.22 -5.62
CA GLY A 82 5.87 -3.26 -6.21
C GLY A 82 5.61 -1.81 -5.77
N PRO A 83 6.58 -0.91 -5.99
CA PRO A 83 6.45 0.53 -5.73
C PRO A 83 5.81 1.31 -6.90
N ASP A 84 5.36 0.62 -7.93
CA ASP A 84 4.93 1.16 -9.22
C ASP A 84 3.40 1.30 -9.34
N TRP A 85 2.69 1.25 -8.21
CA TRP A 85 1.26 1.51 -8.16
C TRP A 85 0.99 3.00 -8.02
N ILE A 86 0.09 3.51 -8.85
CA ILE A 86 -0.47 4.85 -8.73
C ILE A 86 -1.96 4.70 -8.47
N CYS A 87 -2.45 5.37 -7.41
CA CYS A 87 -3.87 5.42 -7.11
C CYS A 87 -4.35 6.87 -7.16
N MET A 88 -5.33 7.15 -8.01
CA MET A 88 -6.11 8.36 -7.94
C MET A 88 -7.18 8.19 -6.86
N ILE A 89 -7.05 8.90 -5.75
CA ILE A 89 -8.06 8.92 -4.69
C ILE A 89 -8.99 10.12 -4.92
N HIS A 90 -10.27 9.82 -5.08
CA HIS A 90 -11.36 10.77 -5.22
C HIS A 90 -12.05 10.91 -3.87
N PHE A 91 -12.16 12.12 -3.34
CA PHE A 91 -12.78 12.36 -2.03
C PHE A 91 -13.43 13.74 -1.96
N THR A 92 -14.26 13.95 -0.95
CA THR A 92 -14.77 15.28 -0.58
C THR A 92 -14.00 15.77 0.63
N ASP A 93 -13.47 16.99 0.57
CA ASP A 93 -12.75 17.58 1.70
C ASP A 93 -13.69 18.07 2.82
N ASP A 94 -13.11 18.57 3.90
CA ASP A 94 -13.78 19.13 5.07
C ASP A 94 -14.57 20.43 4.78
N HIS A 95 -14.43 20.98 3.57
CA HIS A 95 -15.23 22.09 3.06
C HIS A 95 -16.32 21.65 2.07
N GLY A 96 -16.53 20.35 1.91
CA GLY A 96 -17.51 19.81 0.98
C GLY A 96 -17.11 19.93 -0.49
N GLN A 97 -15.83 20.17 -0.80
CA GLN A 97 -15.36 20.27 -2.18
C GLN A 97 -14.80 18.92 -2.66
N PRO A 98 -15.11 18.51 -3.90
CA PRO A 98 -14.52 17.32 -4.49
C PRO A 98 -13.02 17.56 -4.79
N GLN A 99 -12.21 16.56 -4.48
CA GLN A 99 -10.77 16.55 -4.65
C GLN A 99 -10.30 15.26 -5.33
N ASP A 100 -9.23 15.38 -6.12
CA ASP A 100 -8.56 14.26 -6.78
C ASP A 100 -7.07 14.28 -6.44
N GLY A 101 -6.60 13.28 -5.70
CA GLY A 101 -5.20 13.15 -5.30
C GLY A 101 -4.50 11.99 -5.99
N LYS A 102 -3.31 12.22 -6.55
CA LYS A 102 -2.43 11.16 -7.04
C LYS A 102 -1.58 10.63 -5.90
N PHE A 103 -1.80 9.38 -5.49
CA PHE A 103 -1.04 8.69 -4.45
C PHE A 103 -0.06 7.70 -5.08
N GLU A 104 1.18 7.75 -4.62
CA GLU A 104 2.21 6.77 -4.95
C GLU A 104 2.12 5.64 -3.92
N VAL A 105 2.00 4.40 -4.39
CA VAL A 105 1.72 3.25 -3.53
C VAL A 105 2.77 2.17 -3.73
N GLN A 106 3.30 1.68 -2.62
CA GLN A 106 4.15 0.50 -2.57
C GLN A 106 3.39 -0.66 -1.97
N ALA A 107 2.91 -1.58 -2.81
CA ALA A 107 2.30 -2.82 -2.36
C ALA A 107 3.36 -3.88 -2.06
N LYS A 108 3.23 -4.55 -0.92
CA LYS A 108 4.16 -5.57 -0.42
C LYS A 108 3.56 -6.97 -0.61
N ALA A 109 4.43 -7.98 -0.67
CA ALA A 109 4.02 -9.36 -0.91
C ALA A 109 3.25 -9.98 0.28
N ASP A 110 3.31 -9.36 1.46
CA ASP A 110 2.62 -9.77 2.68
C ASP A 110 1.21 -9.16 2.81
N ALA A 111 0.63 -8.68 1.70
CA ALA A 111 -0.66 -8.02 1.67
C ALA A 111 -0.73 -6.79 2.60
N THR A 112 0.34 -6.00 2.61
CA THR A 112 0.37 -4.63 3.15
C THR A 112 0.80 -3.63 2.07
N TYR A 113 0.61 -2.35 2.31
CA TYR A 113 1.07 -1.29 1.42
C TYR A 113 1.46 -0.04 2.19
N VAL A 114 2.29 0.80 1.57
CA VAL A 114 2.57 2.19 1.99
C VAL A 114 2.01 3.11 0.89
N ALA A 115 1.33 4.18 1.27
CA ALA A 115 0.81 5.18 0.33
C ALA A 115 1.24 6.58 0.74
N GLY A 116 1.76 7.36 -0.22
CA GLY A 116 2.16 8.76 -0.04
C GLY A 116 1.35 9.68 -0.94
N GLY A 117 0.82 10.78 -0.38
CA GLY A 117 -0.06 11.72 -1.09
C GLY A 117 0.55 13.09 -1.36
N PRO A 118 -0.10 13.92 -2.20
CA PRO A 118 0.40 15.23 -2.57
C PRO A 118 0.17 16.26 -1.45
N SER A 119 1.25 16.79 -0.87
CA SER A 119 1.16 17.71 0.28
C SER A 119 0.34 18.98 0.05
N LYS A 120 0.17 19.39 -1.21
CA LYS A 120 -0.70 20.53 -1.58
C LYS A 120 -2.18 20.26 -1.28
N LEU A 121 -2.63 19.01 -1.30
CA LEU A 121 -4.02 18.64 -1.03
C LEU A 121 -4.23 18.20 0.42
N ILE A 122 -3.30 17.42 0.97
CA ILE A 122 -3.49 16.74 2.26
C ILE A 122 -2.64 17.32 3.41
N GLY A 123 -1.86 18.37 3.13
CA GLY A 123 -0.99 19.03 4.09
C GLY A 123 0.42 18.44 4.16
N GLN A 124 1.26 19.02 5.01
CA GLN A 124 2.66 18.59 5.22
C GLN A 124 2.73 17.32 6.09
N ALA A 125 3.92 16.73 6.19
CA ALA A 125 4.19 15.54 7.02
C ALA A 125 3.89 15.73 8.50
N THR A 126 3.97 16.98 8.97
CA THR A 126 3.67 17.38 10.34
C THR A 126 2.56 18.43 10.30
N LEU A 127 1.65 18.36 11.27
CA LEU A 127 0.65 19.38 11.55
C LEU A 127 0.77 19.84 13.00
N THR A 128 0.35 21.07 13.27
CA THR A 128 0.20 21.56 14.63
C THR A 128 -1.22 21.24 15.08
N ASP A 129 -1.36 20.39 16.10
CA ASP A 129 -2.66 19.95 16.62
C ASP A 129 -3.41 21.10 17.33
N SER A 130 -4.67 20.85 17.71
CA SER A 130 -5.51 21.83 18.41
C SER A 130 -5.00 22.26 19.78
N HIS A 131 -3.98 21.57 20.33
CA HIS A 131 -3.32 21.89 21.59
C HIS A 131 -1.97 22.61 21.38
N GLY A 132 -1.57 22.84 20.13
CA GLY A 132 -0.33 23.52 19.77
C GLY A 132 0.89 22.60 19.70
N HIS A 133 0.72 21.28 19.65
CA HIS A 133 1.81 20.33 19.50
C HIS A 133 2.04 19.96 18.04
N ASP A 134 3.30 19.84 17.65
CA ASP A 134 3.66 19.29 16.34
C ASP A 134 3.54 17.76 16.38
N VAL A 135 2.62 17.23 15.56
CA VAL A 135 2.31 15.80 15.46
C VAL A 135 2.37 15.32 14.01
N PRO A 136 2.62 14.03 13.76
CA PRO A 136 2.55 13.47 12.41
C PRO A 136 1.17 13.67 11.78
N ASN A 137 1.15 14.04 10.51
CA ASN A 137 -0.07 14.10 9.72
C ASN A 137 -0.43 12.70 9.22
N PRO A 138 -1.52 12.08 9.69
CA PRO A 138 -1.81 10.68 9.42
C PRO A 138 -2.13 10.37 7.95
N VAL A 139 -2.45 11.38 7.13
CA VAL A 139 -2.74 11.17 5.70
C VAL A 139 -1.54 11.44 4.78
N PHE A 140 -0.45 12.03 5.28
CA PHE A 140 0.70 12.43 4.45
C PHE A 140 1.38 11.21 3.80
N GLU A 141 1.69 10.22 4.62
CA GLU A 141 2.18 8.91 4.25
C GLU A 141 1.62 7.93 5.26
N PHE A 142 1.03 6.83 4.78
CA PHE A 142 0.36 5.87 5.66
C PHE A 142 0.55 4.43 5.19
N ASP A 143 0.59 3.53 6.16
CA ASP A 143 0.53 2.10 5.95
C ASP A 143 -0.93 1.63 5.90
N GLY A 144 -1.17 0.56 5.16
CA GLY A 144 -2.43 -0.17 5.19
C GLY A 144 -2.26 -1.64 4.91
N ALA A 145 -3.32 -2.40 5.16
CA ALA A 145 -3.39 -3.82 4.85
C ALA A 145 -4.57 -4.07 3.93
N PHE A 146 -4.44 -5.10 3.10
CA PHE A 146 -5.56 -5.57 2.31
C PHE A 146 -6.46 -6.44 3.20
N ASP A 147 -7.75 -6.48 2.91
CA ASP A 147 -8.68 -7.40 3.58
C ASP A 147 -8.22 -8.86 3.34
N PRO A 148 -8.00 -9.66 4.40
CA PRO A 148 -7.60 -11.06 4.27
C PRO A 148 -8.71 -11.95 3.71
N ASP A 149 -9.97 -11.57 3.92
CA ASP A 149 -11.12 -12.41 3.55
C ASP A 149 -11.59 -12.14 2.11
N HIS A 150 -11.25 -10.98 1.52
CA HIS A 150 -11.66 -10.56 0.17
C HIS A 150 -10.64 -9.69 -0.60
#